data_AF-A0A0S6X3C0-F1
#
_entry.id   AF-A0A0S6X3C0-F1
#
_cell.length_a   1.000
_cell.length_b   1.000
_cell.length_c   1.000
_cell.angle_alpha   90.00
_cell.angle_beta   90.00
_cell.angle_gamma   90.00
#
_symmetry.space_group_name_H-M   'P 1'
#
loop_
_entity.id
_entity.type
_entity.pdbx_description
1 polymer ?
#
loop_
_entity_poly.entity_id
_entity_poly.type
_entity_poly.pdbx_seq_one_letter_code
_entity_poly.pdbx_strand_id
1 'polypeptide(L)'
;MSGPLRLEVKRLYKELLYLGRDYPKGYAYFQPRLHRAFAGKAELTDEAEIRRAVEQGEYLKKEIEALYFLKKYRAMKSAYSPAD
;
A
#
# COMPACT_ATOMS: atom_id res chain seq x y z
N MET A 1 -3.10 14.38 -18.29
CA MET A 1 -2.63 12.98 -18.09
C MET A 1 -3.03 12.12 -19.29
N SER A 2 -2.07 11.36 -19.81
CA SER A 2 -2.30 10.23 -20.72
C SER A 2 -3.29 9.21 -20.10
N GLY A 3 -4.24 8.70 -20.89
CA GLY A 3 -5.27 7.76 -20.44
C GLY A 3 -4.74 6.50 -19.70
N PRO A 4 -3.69 5.84 -20.22
CA PRO A 4 -2.99 4.74 -19.55
C PRO A 4 -2.50 5.05 -18.13
N LEU A 5 -1.86 6.21 -17.93
CA LEU A 5 -1.27 6.58 -16.63
C LEU A 5 -2.35 6.78 -15.55
N ARG A 6 -3.51 7.31 -15.94
CA ARG A 6 -4.64 7.49 -15.02
C ARG A 6 -5.22 6.15 -14.55
N LEU A 7 -5.22 5.14 -15.43
CA LEU A 7 -5.66 3.79 -15.08
C LEU A 7 -4.69 3.12 -14.11
N GLU A 8 -3.39 3.29 -14.33
CA GLU A 8 -2.34 2.76 -13.47
C GLU A 8 -2.44 3.32 -12.04
N VAL A 9 -2.56 4.65 -11.90
CA VAL A 9 -2.74 5.30 -10.58
C VAL A 9 -3.99 4.79 -9.87
N LYS A 10 -5.11 4.63 -10.60
CA LYS A 10 -6.36 4.10 -10.04
C LYS A 10 -6.23 2.64 -9.59
N ARG A 11 -5.49 1.82 -10.35
CA ARG A 11 -5.22 0.42 -10.00
C ARG A 11 -4.42 0.37 -8.71
N LEU A 12 -3.30 1.09 -8.65
CA LEU A 12 -2.43 1.17 -7.48
C LEU A 12 -3.19 1.61 -6.22
N TYR A 13 -4.05 2.63 -6.32
CA TYR A 13 -4.89 3.08 -5.21
C TYR A 13 -5.78 1.96 -4.66
N LYS A 14 -6.44 1.19 -5.55
CA LYS A 14 -7.33 0.09 -5.14
C LYS A 14 -6.54 -1.07 -4.53
N GLU A 15 -5.39 -1.41 -5.08
CA GLU A 15 -4.51 -2.44 -4.54
C GLU A 15 -4.02 -2.09 -3.14
N LEU A 16 -3.56 -0.85 -2.93
CA LEU A 16 -3.13 -0.37 -1.62
C LEU A 16 -4.29 -0.34 -0.62
N LEU A 17 -5.51 0.06 -1.03
CA LEU A 17 -6.68 -0.03 -0.15
C LEU A 17 -6.99 -1.47 0.28
N TYR A 18 -6.87 -2.43 -0.65
CA TYR A 18 -7.10 -3.83 -0.35
C TYR A 18 -6.08 -4.37 0.66
N LEU A 19 -4.78 -4.14 0.40
CA LEU A 19 -3.70 -4.56 1.29
C LEU A 19 -3.77 -3.86 2.66
N GLY A 20 -4.21 -2.61 2.67
CA GLY A 20 -4.38 -1.81 3.89
C GLY A 20 -5.41 -2.36 4.89
N ARG A 21 -6.24 -3.34 4.52
CA ARG A 21 -7.21 -3.98 5.43
C ARG A 21 -6.51 -4.72 6.57
N ASP A 22 -5.35 -5.30 6.30
CA ASP A 22 -4.53 -6.05 7.27
C ASP A 22 -3.46 -5.18 7.94
N TYR A 23 -3.49 -3.86 7.72
CA TYR A 23 -2.48 -2.96 8.27
C TYR A 23 -2.47 -3.03 9.82
N PRO A 24 -1.30 -3.02 10.49
CA PRO A 24 -1.21 -3.25 11.94
C PRO A 24 -2.05 -2.29 12.81
N LYS A 25 -2.28 -1.06 12.33
CA LYS A 25 -3.11 -0.05 13.02
C LYS A 25 -4.58 -0.06 12.59
N GLY A 26 -4.98 -1.02 11.76
CA GLY A 26 -6.33 -1.19 11.24
C GLY A 26 -6.65 -0.33 10.02
N TYR A 27 -7.70 -0.74 9.31
CA TYR A 27 -8.13 -0.10 8.06
C TYR A 27 -8.60 1.35 8.25
N ALA A 28 -9.29 1.66 9.35
CA ALA A 28 -9.75 3.02 9.67
C ALA A 28 -8.60 4.01 9.87
N TYR A 29 -7.42 3.52 10.29
CA TYR A 29 -6.21 4.34 10.36
C TYR A 29 -5.55 4.52 8.99
N PHE A 30 -5.53 3.44 8.18
CA PHE A 30 -4.81 3.39 6.92
C PHE A 30 -5.54 4.15 5.79
N GLN A 31 -6.83 3.89 5.61
CA GLN A 31 -7.64 4.42 4.51
C GLN A 31 -7.57 5.96 4.37
N PRO A 32 -7.77 6.77 5.43
CA PRO A 32 -7.73 8.22 5.29
C PRO A 32 -6.33 8.75 4.99
N ARG A 33 -5.28 8.05 5.45
CA ARG A 33 -3.88 8.41 5.17
C ARG A 33 -3.50 8.12 3.72
N LEU A 34 -3.91 6.96 3.20
CA LEU A 34 -3.74 6.64 1.78
C LEU A 34 -4.46 7.67 0.92
N HIS A 35 -5.73 7.97 1.25
CA HIS A 35 -6.51 8.95 0.51
C HIS A 35 -5.83 10.32 0.50
N ARG A 36 -5.36 10.81 1.65
CA ARG A 36 -4.63 12.07 1.75
C ARG A 36 -3.34 12.08 0.90
N ALA A 37 -2.60 10.98 0.87
CA ALA A 37 -1.36 10.88 0.09
C ALA A 37 -1.62 10.97 -1.43
N PHE A 38 -2.70 10.36 -1.91
CA PHE A 38 -3.11 10.47 -3.32
C PHE A 38 -3.71 11.84 -3.65
N ALA A 39 -4.57 12.37 -2.78
CA ALA A 39 -5.18 13.69 -2.94
C ALA A 39 -4.12 14.81 -2.97
N GLY A 40 -3.08 14.72 -2.13
CA GLY A 40 -1.97 15.68 -2.12
C GLY A 40 -1.12 15.70 -3.39
N LYS A 41 -1.30 14.71 -4.29
CA LYS A 41 -0.61 14.60 -5.58
C LYS A 41 -1.58 14.74 -6.77
N ALA A 42 -2.84 15.14 -6.54
CA ALA A 42 -3.86 15.19 -7.58
C ALA A 42 -3.59 16.25 -8.67
N GLU A 43 -2.89 17.33 -8.31
CA GLU A 43 -2.53 18.43 -9.22
C GLU A 43 -1.27 18.13 -10.06
N LEU A 44 -0.64 16.96 -9.91
CA LEU A 44 0.50 16.59 -10.73
C LEU A 44 0.07 16.44 -12.19
N THR A 45 0.73 17.20 -13.07
CA THR A 45 0.46 17.19 -14.52
C THR A 45 1.62 16.66 -15.32
N ASP A 46 2.85 16.78 -14.80
CA ASP A 46 4.06 16.23 -15.42
C ASP A 46 4.10 14.70 -15.36
N GLU A 47 4.33 14.07 -16.49
CA GLU A 47 4.28 12.61 -16.59
C GLU A 47 5.42 11.92 -15.82
N ALA A 48 6.61 12.53 -15.79
CA ALA A 48 7.75 11.97 -15.08
C ALA A 48 7.55 12.03 -13.55
N GLU A 49 6.97 13.11 -13.04
CA GLU A 49 6.55 13.22 -11.63
C GLU A 49 5.49 12.17 -11.25
N ILE A 50 4.50 11.94 -12.12
CA ILE A 50 3.46 10.94 -11.83
C ILE A 50 4.07 9.54 -11.82
N ARG A 51 4.94 9.21 -12.78
CA ARG A 51 5.65 7.91 -12.81
C ARG A 51 6.48 7.69 -11.55
N ARG A 52 7.22 8.71 -11.09
CA ARG A 52 7.96 8.65 -9.81
C ARG A 52 7.03 8.45 -8.62
N ALA A 53 5.86 9.08 -8.61
CA ALA A 53 4.87 8.89 -7.55
C ALA A 53 4.25 7.49 -7.56
N VAL A 54 4.02 6.91 -8.74
CA VAL A 54 3.57 5.52 -8.90
C VAL A 54 4.63 4.55 -8.38
N GLU A 55 5.89 4.75 -8.75
CA GLU A 55 7.01 3.91 -8.29
C GLU A 55 7.14 3.92 -6.76
N GLN A 56 6.99 5.08 -6.12
CA GLN A 56 6.93 5.20 -4.66
C GLN A 56 5.79 4.39 -4.06
N GLY A 57 4.61 4.39 -4.69
CA GLY A 57 3.47 3.63 -4.21
C GLY A 57 3.64 2.12 -4.39
N GLU A 58 4.28 1.68 -5.49
CA GLU A 58 4.67 0.27 -5.69
C GLU A 58 5.73 -0.20 -4.68
N TYR A 59 6.65 0.69 -4.28
CA TYR A 59 7.57 0.40 -3.19
C TYR A 59 6.83 0.21 -1.85
N LEU A 60 5.92 1.13 -1.52
CA LEU A 60 5.09 1.05 -0.31
C LEU A 60 4.23 -0.23 -0.28
N LYS A 61 3.73 -0.66 -1.45
CA LYS A 61 2.99 -1.91 -1.60
C LYS A 61 3.80 -3.11 -1.10
N LYS A 62 5.07 -3.21 -1.53
CA LYS A 62 5.98 -4.29 -1.11
C LYS A 62 6.26 -4.26 0.40
N GLU A 63 6.37 -3.08 0.99
CA GLU A 63 6.53 -2.95 2.45
C GLU A 63 5.30 -3.49 3.20
N ILE A 64 4.09 -3.16 2.74
CA ILE A 64 2.85 -3.64 3.36
C ILE A 64 2.73 -5.17 3.21
N GLU A 65 3.09 -5.72 2.04
CA GLU A 65 3.16 -7.17 1.82
C GLU A 65 4.16 -7.83 2.78
N ALA A 66 5.34 -7.23 2.99
CA ALA A 66 6.33 -7.72 3.94
C ALA A 66 5.80 -7.73 5.38
N LEU A 67 5.06 -6.69 5.80
CA LEU A 67 4.38 -6.66 7.11
C LEU A 67 3.36 -7.79 7.24
N TYR A 68 2.62 -8.09 6.19
CA TYR A 68 1.67 -9.20 6.15
C TYR A 68 2.38 -10.55 6.30
N PHE A 69 3.47 -10.78 5.57
CA PHE A 69 4.28 -12.00 5.71
C PHE A 69 4.87 -12.14 7.11
N LEU A 70 5.35 -11.04 7.70
CA LEU A 70 5.88 -11.04 9.06
C LEU A 70 4.81 -11.40 10.09
N LYS A 71 3.59 -10.87 9.95
CA LYS A 71 2.44 -11.22 10.79
C LYS A 71 2.14 -12.73 10.72
N LYS A 72 2.09 -13.29 9.49
CA LYS A 72 1.91 -14.74 9.29
C LYS A 72 3.01 -15.57 9.92
N TYR A 73 4.27 -15.19 9.69
CA TYR A 73 5.41 -15.88 10.26
C TYR A 73 5.37 -15.90 11.80
N ARG A 74 5.04 -14.77 12.44
CA ARG A 74 4.89 -14.68 13.90
C ARG A 74 3.79 -15.61 14.42
N ALA A 75 2.65 -15.67 13.74
CA ALA A 75 1.55 -16.55 14.12
C ALA A 75 1.95 -18.03 14.01
N MET A 76 2.60 -18.41 12.91
CA MET A 76 3.12 -19.75 12.70
C MET A 76 4.16 -20.12 13.75
N LYS A 77 5.15 -19.25 14.00
CA LYS A 77 6.17 -19.48 15.04
C LYS A 77 5.52 -19.70 16.41
N SER A 78 4.53 -18.88 16.79
CA SER A 78 3.82 -19.04 18.06
C SER A 78 3.04 -20.35 18.17
N ALA A 79 2.54 -20.90 17.06
CA ALA A 79 1.77 -22.15 17.05
C ALA A 79 2.65 -23.39 17.16
N TYR A 80 3.89 -23.33 16.64
CA TYR A 80 4.81 -24.47 16.58
C TYR A 80 5.97 -24.39 17.57
N SER A 81 6.17 -23.26 18.26
CA SER A 81 7.11 -23.20 19.38
C SER A 81 6.54 -24.01 20.55
N PRO A 82 7.23 -25.06 21.02
CA PRO A 82 6.80 -25.79 22.20
C PRO A 82 6.73 -24.82 23.39
N ALA A 83 5.71 -24.98 24.21
CA ALA A 83 5.69 -24.35 25.52
C ALA A 83 6.81 -24.99 26.34
N ASP A 84 7.82 -24.20 26.71
CA ASP A 84 8.70 -24.56 27.81
C ASP A 84 7.92 -24.60 29.13
#